data_AF-A0A1G7WGQ9-F1
#
_entry.id   AF-A0A1G7WGQ9-F1
#
_cell.length_a   1.000
_cell.length_b   1.000
_cell.length_c   1.000
_cell.angle_alpha   90.00
_cell.angle_beta   90.00
_cell.angle_gamma   90.00
#
_symmetry.space_group_name_H-M   'P 1'
#
loop_
_entity.id
_entity.type
_entity.pdbx_description
1 polymer ?
#
loop_
_entity_poly.entity_id
_entity_poly.type
_entity_poly.pdbx_seq_one_letter_code
_entity_poly.pdbx_strand_id
1 'polypeptide(L)' 'MDMDDSLHVGAAFGALILGGTVSEEPPSPDSPLGRVRAFTARYGEGALKPVHIWAAQEGRPLLP' A
#
# COMPACT_ATOMS: atom_id res chain seq x y z
N MET A 1 -12.30 13.14 20.69
CA MET A 1 -10.92 12.75 20.36
C MET A 1 -11.08 11.41 19.69
N ASP A 2 -11.03 11.41 18.37
CA ASP A 2 -11.53 10.30 17.55
C ASP A 2 -10.48 9.20 17.46
N MET A 3 -10.91 7.95 17.33
CA MET A 3 -10.04 6.78 17.23
C MET A 3 -9.14 6.82 15.97
N ASP A 4 -9.44 7.74 15.04
CA ASP A 4 -8.68 8.08 13.83
C ASP A 4 -7.26 8.62 14.07
N ASP A 5 -6.96 9.17 15.25
CA ASP A 5 -5.62 9.76 15.50
C ASP A 5 -4.52 8.70 15.66
N SER A 6 -4.85 7.50 16.15
CA SER A 6 -3.81 6.50 16.48
C SER A 6 -3.07 5.97 15.24
N LEU A 7 -3.80 5.78 14.13
CA LEU A 7 -3.21 5.34 12.88
C LEU A 7 -2.34 6.44 12.26
N HIS A 8 -2.82 7.69 12.28
CA HIS A 8 -2.07 8.83 11.77
C HIS A 8 -0.78 9.05 12.59
N VAL A 9 -0.86 8.98 13.92
CA VAL A 9 0.31 9.07 14.82
C VAL A 9 1.29 7.93 14.55
N GLY A 10 0.80 6.70 14.39
CA GLY A 10 1.65 5.54 14.09
C GLY A 10 2.36 5.68 12.74
N ALA A 11 1.65 6.14 11.69
CA ALA A 11 2.22 6.38 10.37
C ALA A 11 3.26 7.51 10.40
N ALA A 12 2.96 8.61 11.10
CA ALA A 12 3.88 9.73 11.28
C ALA A 12 5.15 9.31 12.04
N PHE A 13 5.01 8.53 13.11
CA PHE A 13 6.14 7.95 13.83
C PHE A 13 6.99 7.05 12.92
N GLY A 14 6.35 6.15 12.16
CA GLY A 14 7.05 5.29 11.21
C GLY A 14 7.82 6.07 10.15
N ALA A 15 7.22 7.13 9.58
CA ALA A 15 7.87 8.01 8.62
C ALA A 15 9.11 8.70 9.22
N LEU A 16 9.02 9.20 10.46
CA LEU A 16 10.17 9.79 11.15
C LEU A 16 11.32 8.80 11.34
N ILE A 17 11.04 7.58 11.81
CA ILE A 17 12.08 6.56 12.07
C ILE A 17 12.72 6.06 10.78
N LEU A 18 11.95 5.94 9.70
CA LEU A 18 12.42 5.43 8.41
C LEU A 18 13.00 6.52 7.48
N GLY A 19 12.97 7.79 7.90
CA GLY A 19 13.40 8.92 7.07
C GLY A 19 12.50 9.18 5.86
N GLY A 20 11.21 8.83 5.97
CA GLY A 20 10.20 8.99 4.93
C GLY A 20 9.22 10.13 5.20
N THR A 21 8.21 10.23 4.34
CA THR A 21 7.07 11.12 4.52
C THR A 21 5.77 10.33 4.38
N VAL A 22 4.74 10.71 5.14
CA VAL A 22 3.39 10.18 4.94
C VAL A 22 2.75 10.98 3.81
N SER A 23 2.26 10.28 2.78
CA SER A 23 1.51 10.90 1.69
C SER A 23 0.06 10.45 1.74
N GLU A 24 -0.86 11.41 1.63
CA GLU A 24 -2.30 11.17 1.46
C GLU A 24 -2.72 11.13 -0.02
N GLU A 25 -1.80 11.42 -0.93
CA GLU A 25 -2.06 11.37 -2.36
C GLU A 25 -2.22 9.93 -2.86
N PRO A 26 -2.89 9.72 -4.00
CA PRO A 26 -2.92 8.42 -4.65
C PRO A 26 -1.49 7.89 -4.86
N PRO A 27 -1.22 6.60 -4.57
CA PRO A 27 0.10 6.03 -4.79
C PRO A 27 0.42 6.04 -6.29
N SER A 28 1.69 6.30 -6.62
CA SER A 28 2.17 6.20 -8.01
C SER A 28 1.77 4.84 -8.60
N PRO A 29 1.28 4.78 -9.86
CA PRO A 29 0.93 3.51 -10.52
C PRO A 29 2.07 2.50 -10.54
N ASP A 30 3.32 2.98 -10.59
CA ASP A 30 4.53 2.16 -10.63
C ASP A 30 5.05 1.77 -9.25
N SER A 31 4.45 2.28 -8.17
CA SER A 31 4.75 1.84 -6.82
C SER A 31 4.17 0.44 -6.54
N PRO A 32 4.73 -0.33 -5.59
CA PRO A 32 4.13 -1.60 -5.17
C PRO A 32 2.65 -1.47 -4.79
N LEU A 33 2.27 -0.43 -4.04
CA LEU A 33 0.88 -0.20 -3.64
C LEU A 33 0.00 0.20 -4.83
N GLY A 34 0.53 0.99 -5.78
CA GLY A 34 -0.17 1.34 -7.02
C GLY A 34 -0.50 0.10 -7.87
N ARG A 35 0.47 -0.81 -8.02
CA ARG A 35 0.25 -2.09 -8.71
C ARG A 35 -0.81 -2.97 -8.03
N VAL A 36 -0.79 -3.04 -6.70
CA VAL A 36 -1.80 -3.79 -5.93
C VAL A 36 -3.19 -3.19 -6.12
N ARG A 37 -3.33 -1.85 -6.06
CA ARG A 37 -4.59 -1.16 -6.32
C ARG A 37 -5.10 -1.40 -7.74
N ALA A 38 -4.22 -1.39 -8.75
CA ALA A 38 -4.60 -1.70 -10.13
C ALA A 38 -5.09 -3.15 -10.29
N PHE A 39 -4.46 -4.10 -9.60
CA PHE A 39 -4.88 -5.50 -9.59
C PHE A 39 -6.26 -5.68 -8.96
N THR A 40 -6.51 -5.10 -7.78
CA THR A 40 -7.81 -5.22 -7.10
C THR A 40 -8.92 -4.49 -7.83
N ALA A 41 -8.63 -3.36 -8.48
CA ALA A 41 -9.59 -2.68 -9.35
C ALA A 41 -10.04 -3.57 -10.54
N ARG A 42 -9.16 -4.43 -11.05
CA ARG A 42 -9.44 -5.31 -12.19
C ARG A 42 -10.09 -6.64 -11.81
N TYR A 43 -9.65 -7.26 -10.71
CA TYR A 43 -10.04 -8.62 -10.34
C TYR A 43 -10.86 -8.71 -9.05
N GLY A 44 -11.09 -7.57 -8.38
CA GLY A 44 -11.76 -7.49 -7.09
C GLY A 44 -10.82 -7.76 -5.91
N GLU A 45 -11.19 -7.26 -4.74
CA GLU A 45 -10.41 -7.44 -3.51
C GLU A 45 -10.29 -8.91 -3.08
N GLY A 46 -11.32 -9.73 -3.36
CA GLY A 46 -11.30 -11.16 -3.04
C GLY A 46 -10.26 -11.97 -3.83
N ALA A 47 -9.73 -11.44 -4.93
CA ALA A 47 -8.63 -12.05 -5.68
C ALA A 47 -7.26 -11.75 -5.04
N LEU A 48 -7.18 -10.79 -4.12
CA LEU A 48 -5.91 -10.40 -3.51
C LEU A 48 -5.41 -11.47 -2.55
N LYS A 49 -4.23 -12.01 -2.83
CA LYS A 49 -3.54 -12.99 -2.00
C LYS A 49 -2.23 -12.38 -1.48
N PRO A 50 -1.69 -12.86 -0.35
CA PRO A 50 -0.39 -12.41 0.16
C PRO A 50 0.75 -12.48 -0.89
N VAL A 51 0.72 -13.49 -1.78
CA VAL A 51 1.66 -13.62 -2.92
C VAL A 51 1.72 -12.40 -3.83
N HIS A 52 0.61 -11.66 -3.98
CA HIS A 52 0.57 -10.44 -4.78
C HIS A 52 1.30 -9.28 -4.10
N ILE A 53 1.32 -9.24 -2.77
CA ILE A 53 2.06 -8.22 -2.01
C ILE A 53 3.56 -8.44 -2.18
N TRP A 54 4.05 -9.68 -2.03
CA TRP A 54 5.46 -10.01 -2.28
C TRP A 54 5.84 -9.76 -3.74
N ALA A 55 5.01 -10.21 -4.70
CA ALA A 55 5.26 -9.94 -6.11
C ALA A 55 5.33 -8.43 -6.40
N ALA A 56 4.45 -7.63 -5.81
CA ALA A 56 4.49 -6.19 -5.94
C ALA A 56 5.77 -5.57 -5.32
N GLN A 57 6.22 -6.03 -4.16
CA GLN A 57 7.48 -5.56 -3.56
C GLN A 57 8.71 -5.91 -4.41
N GLU A 58 8.72 -7.11 -5.00
CA GLU A 58 9.80 -7.60 -5.85
C GLU A 58 9.76 -7.05 -7.29
N GLY A 59 8.76 -6.25 -7.64
CA GLY A 59 8.56 -5.73 -9.00
C GLY A 59 8.13 -6.79 -10.01
N ARG A 60 7.62 -7.94 -9.54
CA ARG A 60 7.13 -9.04 -10.37
C ARG A 60 5.67 -8.81 -10.79
N PRO A 61 5.21 -9.43 -11.89
CA PRO A 61 3.80 -9.39 -12.29
C PRO A 61 2.85 -9.97 -11.23
N LEU A 62 1.67 -9.36 -11.08
CA LEU A 62 0.59 -9.86 -10.22
C LEU A 62 -0.34 -10.73 -11.07
N LEU A 63 -0.27 -12.05 -10.87
CA LEU A 63 -1.07 -13.03 -11.62
C LEU A 63 -2.45 -13.22 -10.95
N PRO A 64 -3.52 -13.50 -11.71
CA PRO A 64 -4.86 -13.80 -11.16
C PRO A 64 -4.90 -15.07 -10.29
#